data_AF-E2CGJ0-F1
#
_entry.id   AF-E2CGJ0-F1
#
_cell.length_a   1.000
_cell.length_b   1.000
_cell.length_c   1.000
_cell.angle_alpha   90.00
_cell.angle_beta   90.00
_cell.angle_gamma   90.00
#
_symmetry.space_group_name_H-M   'P 1'
#
loop_
_entity.id
_entity.type
_entity.pdbx_description
1 polymer ?
#
loop_
_entity_poly.entity_id
_entity_poly.type
_entity_poly.pdbx_seq_one_letter_code
_entity_poly.pdbx_strand_id
1 'polypeptide(L)'
;MSSTAITRQITTHNARLAYAGFAVASLILAVEPIRWLVATWLDPSYRSVGFLYLVALCALVIWSLKSGQAVCARSNTLVPALWMLVLAAALRLLGQVAAINVIGGVALAIDVYAIAILLRLRERPRPLSGFWLSVLFLFSLPFERIAQRVLGYPLQEGSANLACSILKPFYPDLICSGVRLQVSGFDVLVDLPCSGTSGLMLAAATVVALNAAQCRTPYQGSLHLIAGLALAVIGNAVRVSLLAVGIVHGPDLGVDVLARPLHDVIGLATTLTFLAPILCFKSKDRPPSASSPSLPARPGTERSKPALTAVSFLAILAAILITSAPRKALDVSRVIETAPLPTSLNGKIGHPLALTDRERGYFEAYGGTTRKMVYGPMAVTVVNTTSPLRHLHSPDECLRGLGYSVRFLGTRFEPVPTAIYRAEDLQGNDWKVSVSFRRDDGTVTSNVAEAIWQWLQAPESSWQSVMRITPWHLADTDREHFEAATLAALDLTPPSN
;
A
#
# COMPACT_ATOMS: atom_id res chain seq x y z
N MET A 1 -36.20 3.82 52.10
CA MET A 1 -35.18 3.78 51.03
C MET A 1 -34.40 5.09 51.07
N SER A 2 -33.09 5.06 51.34
CA SER A 2 -32.32 6.27 51.63
C SER A 2 -31.94 7.05 50.37
N SER A 3 -31.92 8.39 50.47
CA SER A 3 -31.51 9.35 49.42
C SER A 3 -30.17 8.99 48.72
N THR A 4 -29.27 8.31 49.44
CA THR A 4 -27.99 7.79 48.93
C THR A 4 -28.13 6.69 47.87
N ALA A 5 -29.16 5.83 47.93
CA ALA A 5 -29.37 4.78 46.94
C ALA A 5 -29.87 5.34 45.60
N ILE A 6 -30.79 6.31 45.63
CA ILE A 6 -31.34 6.98 44.45
C ILE A 6 -30.25 7.77 43.72
N THR A 7 -29.40 8.48 44.47
CA THR A 7 -28.30 9.27 43.89
C THR A 7 -27.31 8.37 43.14
N ARG A 8 -26.96 7.21 43.70
CA ARG A 8 -26.03 6.24 43.08
C ARG A 8 -26.61 5.57 41.82
N GLN A 9 -27.92 5.41 41.75
CA GLN A 9 -28.61 4.87 40.58
C GLN A 9 -28.66 5.90 39.43
N ILE A 10 -28.85 7.18 39.75
CA ILE A 10 -28.84 8.28 38.76
C ILE A 10 -27.42 8.50 38.20
N THR A 11 -26.38 8.45 39.04
CA THR A 11 -24.99 8.65 38.60
C THR A 11 -24.52 7.56 37.64
N THR A 12 -24.87 6.30 37.91
CA THR A 12 -24.53 5.16 37.04
C THR A 12 -25.27 5.19 35.71
N HIS A 13 -26.51 5.67 35.68
CA HIS A 13 -27.28 5.86 34.45
C HIS A 13 -26.66 6.93 33.54
N ASN A 14 -26.26 8.08 34.10
CA ASN A 14 -25.63 9.17 33.35
C ASN A 14 -24.27 8.78 32.77
N ALA A 15 -23.47 8.00 33.50
CA ALA A 15 -22.21 7.49 32.99
C ALA A 15 -22.42 6.52 31.80
N ARG A 16 -23.39 5.60 31.90
CA ARG A 16 -23.75 4.69 30.80
C ARG A 16 -24.22 5.42 29.56
N LEU A 17 -25.07 6.45 29.72
CA LEU A 17 -25.50 7.31 28.62
C LEU A 17 -24.32 8.02 27.95
N ALA A 18 -23.39 8.57 28.74
CA ALA A 18 -22.22 9.24 28.18
C ALA A 18 -21.32 8.28 27.39
N TYR A 19 -21.06 7.08 27.93
CA TYR A 19 -20.30 6.05 27.21
C TYR A 19 -21.01 5.58 25.93
N ALA A 20 -22.34 5.41 25.97
CA ALA A 20 -23.12 5.10 24.78
C ALA A 20 -22.99 6.23 23.74
N GLY A 21 -23.07 7.50 24.16
CA GLY A 21 -22.91 8.64 23.26
C GLY A 21 -21.51 8.70 22.61
N PHE A 22 -20.44 8.46 23.38
CA PHE A 22 -19.09 8.35 22.81
C PHE A 22 -18.96 7.17 21.85
N ALA A 23 -19.55 6.02 22.17
CA ALA A 23 -19.54 4.85 21.28
C ALA A 23 -20.26 5.16 19.95
N VAL A 24 -21.40 5.84 20.00
CA VAL A 24 -22.14 6.29 18.82
C VAL A 24 -21.32 7.30 18.01
N ALA A 25 -20.71 8.30 18.65
CA ALA A 25 -19.84 9.26 17.96
C ALA A 25 -18.66 8.58 17.26
N SER A 26 -17.98 7.66 17.94
CA SER A 26 -16.89 6.88 17.35
C SER A 26 -17.36 6.02 16.18
N LEU A 27 -18.55 5.41 16.28
CA LEU A 27 -19.12 4.62 15.19
C LEU A 27 -19.39 5.50 13.96
N ILE A 28 -20.06 6.65 14.13
CA ILE A 28 -20.32 7.61 13.05
C ILE A 28 -19.01 7.98 12.33
N LEU A 29 -17.97 8.31 13.10
CA LEU A 29 -16.65 8.67 12.59
C LEU A 29 -15.91 7.51 11.89
N ALA A 30 -16.22 6.27 12.22
CA ALA A 30 -15.56 5.09 11.66
C ALA A 30 -16.26 4.52 10.41
N VAL A 31 -17.55 4.78 10.21
CA VAL A 31 -18.36 4.21 9.11
C VAL A 31 -17.68 4.40 7.76
N GLU A 32 -17.28 5.64 7.45
CA GLU A 32 -16.73 5.94 6.14
C GLU A 32 -15.32 5.40 5.92
N PRO A 33 -14.35 5.58 6.85
CA PRO A 33 -13.05 4.90 6.75
C PRO A 33 -13.17 3.38 6.59
N ILE A 34 -14.10 2.74 7.32
CA ILE A 34 -14.35 1.30 7.19
C ILE A 34 -14.93 0.98 5.81
N ARG A 35 -15.91 1.74 5.33
CA ARG A 35 -16.49 1.55 4.00
C ARG A 35 -15.43 1.70 2.91
N TRP A 36 -14.59 2.73 2.98
CA TRP A 36 -13.48 2.94 2.06
C TRP A 36 -12.50 1.77 2.10
N LEU A 37 -12.14 1.30 3.30
CA LEU A 37 -11.20 0.21 3.49
C LEU A 37 -11.76 -1.11 2.91
N VAL A 38 -13.02 -1.45 3.19
CA VAL A 38 -13.69 -2.62 2.64
C VAL A 38 -13.81 -2.52 1.12
N ALA A 39 -14.20 -1.36 0.58
CA ALA A 39 -14.23 -1.14 -0.86
C ALA A 39 -12.85 -1.35 -1.49
N THR A 40 -11.78 -0.92 -0.83
CA THR A 40 -10.40 -1.12 -1.29
C THR A 40 -10.00 -2.61 -1.32
N TRP A 41 -10.50 -3.42 -0.39
CA TRP A 41 -10.24 -4.88 -0.42
C TRP A 41 -11.01 -5.59 -1.53
N LEU A 42 -12.20 -5.11 -1.85
CA LEU A 42 -13.09 -5.72 -2.85
C LEU A 42 -12.81 -5.21 -4.28
N ASP A 43 -12.20 -4.04 -4.43
CA ASP A 43 -11.93 -3.46 -5.74
C ASP A 43 -10.83 -4.26 -6.48
N PRO A 44 -11.14 -4.84 -7.66
CA PRO A 44 -10.20 -5.63 -8.45
C PRO A 44 -8.94 -4.86 -8.87
N SER A 45 -9.03 -3.53 -9.00
CA SER A 45 -7.88 -2.68 -9.32
C SER A 45 -6.83 -2.71 -8.22
N TYR A 46 -7.22 -2.98 -6.97
CA TYR A 46 -6.35 -2.95 -5.80
C TYR A 46 -5.66 -4.28 -5.49
N ARG A 47 -6.30 -5.44 -5.78
CA ARG A 47 -5.82 -6.80 -5.43
C ARG A 47 -5.20 -6.86 -4.02
N SER A 48 -5.83 -6.19 -3.05
CA SER A 48 -5.26 -6.04 -1.71
C SER A 48 -5.48 -7.31 -0.89
N VAL A 49 -4.41 -7.81 -0.28
CA VAL A 49 -4.48 -8.86 0.76
C VAL A 49 -4.74 -8.29 2.16
N GLY A 50 -5.13 -7.00 2.25
CA GLY A 50 -5.34 -6.27 3.50
C GLY A 50 -6.27 -6.98 4.47
N PHE A 51 -7.33 -7.60 3.96
CA PHE A 51 -8.30 -8.36 4.76
C PHE A 51 -7.66 -9.55 5.50
N LEU A 52 -6.60 -10.18 4.96
CA LEU A 52 -5.91 -11.30 5.61
C LEU A 52 -5.19 -10.83 6.88
N TYR A 53 -4.62 -9.62 6.88
CA TYR A 53 -4.02 -9.03 8.08
C TYR A 53 -5.07 -8.72 9.14
N LEU A 54 -6.27 -8.28 8.72
CA LEU A 54 -7.39 -8.11 9.66
C LEU A 54 -7.82 -9.46 10.25
N VAL A 55 -7.90 -10.52 9.46
CA VAL A 55 -8.19 -11.88 9.94
C VAL A 55 -7.14 -12.35 10.94
N ALA A 56 -5.85 -12.15 10.65
CA ALA A 56 -4.76 -12.49 11.56
C ALA A 56 -4.83 -11.71 12.88
N LEU A 57 -5.13 -10.41 12.82
CA LEU A 57 -5.36 -9.57 13.99
C LEU A 57 -6.54 -10.09 14.84
N CYS A 58 -7.69 -10.35 14.21
CA CYS A 58 -8.87 -10.90 14.89
C CYS A 58 -8.56 -12.26 15.53
N ALA A 59 -7.81 -13.13 14.84
CA ALA A 59 -7.39 -14.42 15.37
C ALA A 59 -6.52 -14.28 16.62
N LEU A 60 -5.55 -13.35 16.63
CA LEU A 60 -4.74 -13.03 17.81
C LEU A 60 -5.62 -12.54 18.97
N VAL A 61 -6.50 -11.57 18.71
CA VAL A 61 -7.41 -11.04 19.73
C VAL A 61 -8.28 -12.15 20.32
N ILE A 62 -8.92 -12.97 19.49
CA ILE A 62 -9.74 -14.11 19.93
C ILE A 62 -8.90 -15.10 20.74
N TRP A 63 -7.67 -15.39 20.31
CA TRP A 63 -6.73 -16.26 21.02
C TRP A 63 -6.39 -15.75 22.43
N SER A 64 -6.22 -14.43 22.59
CA SER A 64 -6.04 -13.78 23.90
C SER A 64 -7.32 -13.80 24.72
N LEU A 65 -8.47 -13.47 24.13
CA LEU A 65 -9.77 -13.46 24.83
C LEU A 65 -10.14 -14.85 25.39
N LYS A 66 -9.86 -15.92 24.63
CA LYS A 66 -10.08 -17.32 25.04
C LYS A 66 -9.16 -17.78 26.18
N SER A 67 -8.13 -17.01 26.55
CA SER A 67 -7.18 -17.41 27.59
C SER A 67 -7.68 -17.21 29.02
N GLY A 68 -8.86 -16.61 29.20
CA GLY A 68 -9.44 -16.31 30.51
C GLY A 68 -9.54 -14.81 30.78
N GLN A 69 -10.02 -14.45 31.97
CA GLN A 69 -10.20 -13.06 32.39
C GLN A 69 -8.87 -12.41 32.76
N ALA A 70 -8.83 -11.08 32.66
CA ALA A 70 -7.68 -10.29 33.09
C ALA A 70 -7.45 -10.46 34.60
N VAL A 71 -6.21 -10.75 35.00
CA VAL A 71 -5.85 -10.88 36.42
C VAL A 71 -5.72 -9.48 37.01
N CYS A 72 -6.55 -9.19 38.02
CA CYS A 72 -6.65 -7.96 38.81
C CYS A 72 -5.58 -6.88 38.57
N ALA A 73 -5.99 -5.79 37.90
CA ALA A 73 -5.53 -4.44 38.21
C ALA A 73 -6.66 -3.45 37.89
N ARG A 74 -7.08 -2.65 38.87
CA ARG A 74 -8.01 -1.52 38.66
C ARG A 74 -7.20 -0.32 38.19
N SER A 75 -6.66 -0.40 36.98
CA SER A 75 -5.95 0.71 36.35
C SER A 75 -6.96 1.70 35.75
N ASN A 76 -6.67 2.99 35.85
CA ASN A 76 -7.52 4.07 35.30
C ASN A 76 -7.30 4.20 33.78
N THR A 77 -7.45 3.09 33.04
CA THR A 77 -7.18 2.96 31.59
C THR A 77 -8.11 3.78 30.70
N LEU A 78 -9.18 4.33 31.27
CA LEU A 78 -10.21 5.07 30.57
C LEU A 78 -9.72 6.44 30.06
N VAL A 79 -8.86 7.13 30.82
CA VAL A 79 -8.36 8.46 30.45
C VAL A 79 -7.42 8.40 29.23
N PRO A 80 -6.41 7.50 29.18
CA PRO A 80 -5.61 7.33 27.97
C PRO A 80 -6.45 6.92 26.75
N ALA A 81 -7.43 6.03 26.91
CA ALA A 81 -8.30 5.61 25.81
C ALA A 81 -9.12 6.78 25.25
N LEU A 82 -9.63 7.66 26.10
CA LEU A 82 -10.38 8.84 25.67
C LEU A 82 -9.51 9.82 24.88
N TRP A 83 -8.28 10.08 25.31
CA TRP A 83 -7.33 10.92 24.57
C TRP A 83 -6.99 10.34 23.19
N MET A 84 -6.87 9.02 23.09
CA MET A 84 -6.65 8.34 21.81
C MET A 84 -7.85 8.51 20.86
N LEU A 85 -9.08 8.45 21.38
CA LEU A 85 -10.28 8.70 20.58
C LEU A 85 -10.37 10.15 20.09
N VAL A 86 -9.98 11.12 20.92
CA VAL A 86 -9.89 12.54 20.51
C VAL A 86 -8.85 12.71 19.40
N LEU A 87 -7.68 12.09 19.54
CA LEU A 87 -6.64 12.11 18.49
C LEU A 87 -7.16 11.47 17.19
N ALA A 88 -7.84 10.32 17.28
CA ALA A 88 -8.43 9.64 16.13
C ALA A 88 -9.50 10.50 15.44
N ALA A 89 -10.34 11.21 16.21
CA ALA A 89 -11.32 12.15 15.66
C ALA A 89 -10.65 13.34 14.93
N ALA A 90 -9.58 13.90 15.50
CA ALA A 90 -8.82 14.98 14.85
C ALA A 90 -8.18 14.52 13.53
N LEU A 91 -7.59 13.32 13.49
CA LEU A 91 -7.04 12.75 12.26
C LEU A 91 -8.12 12.49 11.21
N ARG A 92 -9.32 12.05 11.61
CA ARG A 92 -10.45 11.89 10.68
C ARG A 92 -10.92 13.20 10.10
N LEU A 93 -11.00 14.26 10.91
CA LEU A 93 -11.31 15.60 10.41
C LEU A 93 -10.26 16.06 9.39
N LEU A 94 -8.97 15.87 9.70
CA LEU A 94 -7.90 16.20 8.76
C LEU A 94 -8.02 15.40 7.45
N GLY A 95 -8.23 14.09 7.55
CA GLY A 95 -8.40 13.21 6.39
C GLY A 95 -9.63 13.56 5.54
N GLN A 96 -10.73 13.93 6.19
CA GLN A 96 -11.95 14.38 5.53
C GLN A 96 -11.72 15.69 4.76
N VAL A 97 -11.20 16.71 5.44
CA VAL A 97 -10.99 18.04 4.85
C VAL A 97 -9.99 17.96 3.69
N ALA A 98 -8.91 17.19 3.85
CA ALA A 98 -7.87 17.01 2.82
C ALA A 98 -8.25 16.01 1.70
N ALA A 99 -9.38 15.31 1.82
CA ALA A 99 -9.77 14.21 0.93
C ALA A 99 -8.73 13.07 0.85
N ILE A 100 -8.01 12.80 1.96
CA ILE A 100 -6.98 11.75 2.05
C ILE A 100 -7.50 10.61 2.92
N ASN A 101 -8.16 9.64 2.28
CA ASN A 101 -8.79 8.51 2.97
C ASN A 101 -7.82 7.67 3.81
N VAL A 102 -6.54 7.61 3.41
CA VAL A 102 -5.49 6.89 4.15
C VAL A 102 -5.31 7.45 5.56
N ILE A 103 -5.46 8.76 5.77
CA ILE A 103 -5.39 9.37 7.12
C ILE A 103 -6.53 8.87 8.00
N GLY A 104 -7.75 8.78 7.43
CA GLY A 104 -8.89 8.16 8.10
C GLY A 104 -8.65 6.68 8.42
N GLY A 105 -7.97 5.95 7.53
CA GLY A 105 -7.53 4.57 7.76
C GLY A 105 -6.52 4.46 8.91
N VAL A 106 -5.54 5.37 9.00
CA VAL A 106 -4.57 5.41 10.11
C VAL A 106 -5.27 5.66 11.45
N ALA A 107 -6.34 6.47 11.47
CA ALA A 107 -7.15 6.68 12.67
C ALA A 107 -7.82 5.37 13.16
N LEU A 108 -8.17 4.44 12.27
CA LEU A 108 -8.69 3.11 12.68
C LEU A 108 -7.62 2.28 13.42
N ALA A 109 -6.33 2.46 13.12
CA ALA A 109 -5.26 1.81 13.89
C ALA A 109 -5.23 2.32 15.35
N ILE A 110 -5.51 3.60 15.57
CA ILE A 110 -5.64 4.17 16.91
C ILE A 110 -6.85 3.59 17.64
N ASP A 111 -7.96 3.36 16.93
CA ASP A 111 -9.11 2.68 17.52
C ASP A 111 -8.76 1.24 17.93
N VAL A 112 -8.00 0.50 17.11
CA VAL A 112 -7.49 -0.83 17.47
C VAL A 112 -6.68 -0.78 18.77
N TYR A 113 -5.83 0.25 18.94
CA TYR A 113 -5.09 0.47 20.18
C TYR A 113 -6.02 0.68 21.38
N ALA A 114 -7.01 1.56 21.22
CA ALA A 114 -7.98 1.88 22.26
C ALA A 114 -8.82 0.65 22.63
N ILE A 115 -9.27 -0.13 21.65
CA ILE A 115 -10.01 -1.39 21.85
C ILE A 115 -9.13 -2.40 22.59
N ALA A 116 -7.85 -2.53 22.24
CA ALA A 116 -6.93 -3.43 22.93
C ALA A 116 -6.76 -3.07 24.42
N ILE A 117 -6.75 -1.77 24.76
CA ILE A 117 -6.73 -1.27 26.14
C ILE A 117 -8.05 -1.61 26.84
N LEU A 118 -9.20 -1.35 26.20
CA LEU A 118 -10.53 -1.63 26.76
C LEU A 118 -10.76 -3.13 27.02
N LEU A 119 -10.29 -3.99 26.13
CA LEU A 119 -10.33 -5.45 26.26
C LEU A 119 -9.28 -6.00 27.23
N ARG A 120 -8.38 -5.14 27.72
CA ARG A 120 -7.28 -5.46 28.66
C ARG A 120 -6.42 -6.61 28.15
N LEU A 121 -6.10 -6.60 26.85
CA LEU A 121 -5.40 -7.72 26.21
C LEU A 121 -4.02 -8.01 26.82
N ARG A 122 -3.38 -7.01 27.44
CA ARG A 122 -2.08 -7.17 28.10
C ARG A 122 -2.17 -7.84 29.48
N GLU A 123 -3.33 -7.81 30.13
CA GLU A 123 -3.56 -8.33 31.50
C GLU A 123 -4.05 -9.79 31.50
N ARG A 124 -4.21 -10.39 30.31
CA ARG A 124 -4.73 -11.77 30.14
C ARG A 124 -3.60 -12.80 30.19
N PRO A 125 -3.91 -14.08 30.50
CA PRO A 125 -2.90 -15.16 30.54
C PRO A 125 -2.12 -15.35 29.24
N ARG A 126 -2.74 -15.04 28.09
CA ARG A 126 -2.06 -14.89 26.79
C ARG A 126 -2.04 -13.41 26.43
N PRO A 127 -1.02 -12.65 26.88
CA PRO A 127 -1.02 -11.21 26.74
C PRO A 127 -0.71 -10.80 25.31
N LEU A 128 -1.29 -9.68 24.86
CA LEU A 128 -0.95 -9.04 23.59
C LEU A 128 -0.58 -7.57 23.78
N SER A 129 0.40 -7.10 23.02
CA SER A 129 0.72 -5.67 22.95
C SER A 129 -0.30 -4.97 22.05
N GLY A 130 -1.11 -4.08 22.64
CA GLY A 130 -2.04 -3.25 21.89
C GLY A 130 -1.33 -2.38 20.84
N PHE A 131 -0.13 -1.87 21.14
CA PHE A 131 0.65 -1.04 20.21
C PHE A 131 0.97 -1.82 18.94
N TRP A 132 1.56 -3.01 19.07
CA TRP A 132 1.92 -3.83 17.92
C TRP A 132 0.70 -4.40 17.18
N LEU A 133 -0.44 -4.64 17.86
CA LEU A 133 -1.70 -4.95 17.16
C LEU A 133 -2.18 -3.78 16.28
N SER A 134 -1.97 -2.55 16.73
CA SER A 134 -2.32 -1.35 15.96
C SER A 134 -1.40 -1.19 14.75
N VAL A 135 -0.10 -1.46 14.92
CA VAL A 135 0.86 -1.52 13.81
C VAL A 135 0.51 -2.66 12.85
N LEU A 136 0.06 -3.83 13.34
CA LEU A 136 -0.39 -4.93 12.49
C LEU A 136 -1.61 -4.52 11.65
N PHE A 137 -2.55 -3.78 12.25
CA PHE A 137 -3.71 -3.27 11.53
C PHE A 137 -3.32 -2.34 10.37
N LEU A 138 -2.23 -1.57 10.48
CA LEU A 138 -1.77 -0.72 9.38
C LEU A 138 -1.57 -1.54 8.09
N PHE A 139 -1.08 -2.78 8.15
CA PHE A 139 -0.96 -3.65 6.97
C PHE A 139 -2.29 -4.00 6.30
N SER A 140 -3.43 -3.83 6.98
CA SER A 140 -4.74 -3.98 6.36
C SER A 140 -5.10 -2.82 5.43
N LEU A 141 -4.45 -1.65 5.59
CA LEU A 141 -4.57 -0.52 4.68
C LEU A 141 -3.77 -0.78 3.39
N PRO A 142 -4.07 -0.12 2.27
CA PRO A 142 -3.35 -0.27 1.00
C PRO A 142 -1.93 0.34 1.01
N PHE A 143 -1.16 0.21 2.11
CA PHE A 143 0.20 0.74 2.23
C PHE A 143 1.18 0.10 1.25
N GLU A 144 0.97 -1.16 0.87
CA GLU A 144 1.86 -1.85 -0.07
C GLU A 144 2.01 -1.04 -1.36
N ARG A 145 0.92 -0.45 -1.88
CA ARG A 145 0.98 0.37 -3.10
C ARG A 145 1.74 1.67 -2.91
N ILE A 146 1.54 2.32 -1.77
CA ILE A 146 2.26 3.55 -1.44
C ILE A 146 3.76 3.24 -1.34
N ALA A 147 4.11 2.14 -0.66
CA ALA A 147 5.48 1.66 -0.55
C ALA A 147 6.07 1.28 -1.91
N GLN A 148 5.33 0.57 -2.77
CA GLN A 148 5.77 0.23 -4.13
C GLN A 148 6.03 1.48 -4.98
N ARG A 149 5.19 2.51 -4.86
CA ARG A 149 5.34 3.76 -5.62
C ARG A 149 6.51 4.62 -5.14
N VAL A 150 6.69 4.74 -3.82
CA VAL A 150 7.69 5.66 -3.22
C VAL A 150 9.03 4.98 -2.99
N LEU A 151 9.02 3.72 -2.55
CA LEU A 151 10.22 2.97 -2.17
C LEU A 151 10.57 1.86 -3.18
N GLY A 152 9.70 1.58 -4.15
CA GLY A 152 9.90 0.48 -5.10
C GLY A 152 11.20 0.62 -5.90
N TYR A 153 11.46 1.79 -6.49
CA TYR A 153 12.67 2.02 -7.27
C TYR A 153 13.95 1.96 -6.41
N PRO A 154 14.08 2.67 -5.26
CA PRO A 154 15.23 2.51 -4.37
C PRO A 154 15.48 1.06 -3.93
N LEU A 155 14.41 0.29 -3.67
CA LEU A 155 14.54 -1.12 -3.29
C LEU A 155 14.97 -2.01 -4.47
N GLN A 156 14.50 -1.72 -5.69
CA GLN A 156 14.92 -2.42 -6.92
C GLN A 156 16.40 -2.17 -7.19
N GLU A 157 16.83 -0.90 -7.20
CA GLU A 157 18.22 -0.52 -7.44
C GLU A 157 19.15 -1.08 -6.36
N GLY A 158 18.76 -0.97 -5.08
CA GLY A 158 19.52 -1.56 -3.98
C GLY A 158 19.62 -3.09 -4.09
N SER A 159 18.53 -3.76 -4.46
CA SER A 159 18.53 -5.22 -4.68
C SER A 159 19.39 -5.62 -5.89
N ALA A 160 19.36 -4.85 -6.97
CA ALA A 160 20.18 -5.07 -8.16
C ALA A 160 21.67 -4.90 -7.85
N ASN A 161 22.05 -3.86 -7.10
CA ASN A 161 23.43 -3.62 -6.69
C ASN A 161 23.98 -4.73 -5.78
N LEU A 162 23.17 -5.19 -4.82
CA LEU A 162 23.54 -6.31 -3.96
C LEU A 162 23.61 -7.63 -4.76
N ALA A 163 22.64 -7.90 -5.62
CA ALA A 163 22.66 -9.09 -6.49
C ALA A 163 23.86 -9.07 -7.43
N CYS A 164 24.21 -7.91 -7.99
CA CYS A 164 25.41 -7.71 -8.79
C CYS A 164 26.66 -8.10 -8.01
N SER A 165 26.77 -7.67 -6.75
CA SER A 165 27.90 -7.98 -5.88
C SER A 165 28.00 -9.48 -5.57
N ILE A 166 26.87 -10.17 -5.45
CA ILE A 166 26.79 -11.62 -5.24
C ILE A 166 27.18 -12.38 -6.52
N LEU A 167 26.75 -11.92 -7.70
CA LEU A 167 26.91 -12.63 -8.97
C LEU A 167 28.27 -12.39 -9.64
N LYS A 168 28.87 -11.20 -9.47
CA LYS A 168 30.12 -10.79 -10.13
C LYS A 168 31.30 -11.76 -9.93
N PRO A 169 31.48 -12.43 -8.77
CA PRO A 169 32.52 -13.46 -8.62
C PRO A 169 32.31 -14.69 -9.52
N PHE A 170 31.08 -14.97 -9.96
CA PHE A 170 30.72 -16.15 -10.74
C PHE A 170 30.56 -15.85 -12.23
N TYR A 171 30.17 -14.62 -12.58
CA TYR A 171 29.96 -14.15 -13.95
C TYR A 171 30.82 -12.90 -14.21
N PRO A 172 32.07 -13.07 -14.71
CA PRO A 172 32.98 -11.96 -14.95
C PRO A 172 32.49 -10.97 -16.02
N ASP A 173 31.61 -11.41 -16.91
CA ASP A 173 30.96 -10.66 -17.98
C ASP A 173 29.70 -9.89 -17.51
N LEU A 174 29.35 -9.99 -16.22
CA LEU A 174 28.18 -9.31 -15.65
C LEU A 174 28.32 -7.78 -15.73
N ILE A 175 27.41 -7.15 -16.47
CA ILE A 175 27.27 -5.68 -16.54
C ILE A 175 26.05 -5.27 -15.70
N CYS A 176 26.25 -4.33 -14.78
CA CYS A 176 25.19 -3.83 -13.90
C CYS A 176 24.97 -2.34 -14.19
N SER A 177 23.75 -1.97 -14.58
CA SER A 177 23.37 -0.59 -14.88
C SER A 177 22.00 -0.29 -14.27
N GLY A 178 22.00 0.42 -13.13
CA GLY A 178 20.80 0.67 -12.34
C GLY A 178 20.10 -0.63 -11.94
N VAL A 179 18.87 -0.83 -12.43
CA VAL A 179 18.06 -2.03 -12.18
C VAL A 179 18.29 -3.18 -13.18
N ARG A 180 19.13 -2.98 -14.20
CA ARG A 180 19.44 -3.95 -15.26
C ARG A 180 20.73 -4.70 -14.95
N LEU A 181 20.65 -6.03 -15.01
CA LEU A 181 21.77 -6.96 -14.89
C LEU A 181 21.90 -7.72 -16.21
N GLN A 182 23.01 -7.54 -16.93
CA GLN A 182 23.27 -8.23 -18.18
C GLN A 182 24.32 -9.30 -17.95
N VAL A 183 23.97 -10.57 -18.15
CA VAL A 183 24.82 -11.73 -17.87
C VAL A 183 24.74 -12.72 -19.03
N SER A 184 25.89 -13.08 -19.62
CA SER A 184 25.98 -14.05 -20.71
C SER A 184 25.02 -13.76 -21.88
N GLY A 185 24.83 -12.48 -22.20
CA GLY A 185 23.93 -12.01 -23.25
C GLY A 185 22.45 -11.94 -22.85
N PHE A 186 22.07 -12.39 -21.66
CA PHE A 186 20.71 -12.26 -21.12
C PHE A 186 20.55 -10.96 -20.34
N ASP A 187 19.41 -10.30 -20.55
CA ASP A 187 18.99 -9.14 -19.77
C ASP A 187 18.05 -9.54 -18.65
N VAL A 188 18.53 -9.41 -17.40
CA VAL A 188 17.76 -9.64 -16.19
C VAL A 188 17.40 -8.29 -15.59
N LEU A 189 16.10 -7.97 -15.57
CA LEU A 189 15.58 -6.73 -15.01
C LEU A 189 14.99 -6.95 -13.61
N VAL A 190 15.43 -6.16 -12.64
CA VAL A 190 14.80 -6.10 -11.31
C VAL A 190 13.61 -5.16 -11.35
N ASP A 191 12.47 -5.65 -11.86
CA ASP A 191 11.23 -4.88 -11.98
C ASP A 191 10.29 -5.06 -10.75
N LEU A 192 9.08 -4.50 -10.78
CA LEU A 192 8.06 -4.51 -9.73
C LEU A 192 7.84 -5.89 -9.08
N PRO A 193 7.74 -7.02 -9.81
CA PRO A 193 7.61 -8.34 -9.19
C PRO A 193 8.83 -8.79 -8.35
N CYS A 194 10.00 -8.21 -8.64
CA CYS A 194 11.30 -8.51 -8.03
C CYS A 194 11.78 -7.41 -7.08
N SER A 195 11.04 -6.30 -6.93
CA SER A 195 11.39 -5.16 -6.06
C SER A 195 11.55 -5.54 -4.58
N GLY A 196 11.02 -6.70 -4.19
CA GLY A 196 11.03 -7.17 -2.81
C GLY A 196 9.99 -6.51 -1.92
N THR A 197 9.18 -5.56 -2.41
CA THR A 197 8.22 -4.84 -1.56
C THR A 197 7.19 -5.78 -0.92
N SER A 198 6.60 -6.71 -1.67
CA SER A 198 5.64 -7.66 -1.11
C SER A 198 6.29 -8.61 -0.09
N GLY A 199 7.52 -9.07 -0.35
CA GLY A 199 8.30 -9.89 0.59
C GLY A 199 8.68 -9.12 1.86
N LEU A 200 9.04 -7.84 1.72
CA LEU A 200 9.34 -6.93 2.83
C LEU A 200 8.10 -6.65 3.69
N MET A 201 6.94 -6.45 3.06
CA MET A 201 5.67 -6.27 3.76
C MET A 201 5.25 -7.54 4.53
N LEU A 202 5.40 -8.72 3.92
CA LEU A 202 5.16 -10.00 4.58
C LEU A 202 6.12 -10.20 5.77
N ALA A 203 7.41 -9.91 5.59
CA ALA A 203 8.42 -9.95 6.64
C ALA A 203 8.04 -9.03 7.80
N ALA A 204 7.75 -7.76 7.49
CA ALA A 204 7.37 -6.74 8.46
C ALA A 204 6.13 -7.14 9.26
N ALA A 205 5.06 -7.58 8.56
CA ALA A 205 3.83 -8.02 9.20
C ALA A 205 4.06 -9.23 10.13
N THR A 206 4.90 -10.19 9.70
CA THR A 206 5.26 -11.36 10.51
C THR A 206 6.01 -10.96 11.78
N VAL A 207 6.99 -10.07 11.66
CA VAL A 207 7.76 -9.56 12.81
C VAL A 207 6.88 -8.73 13.75
N VAL A 208 5.99 -7.91 13.21
CA VAL A 208 5.02 -7.11 13.98
C VAL A 208 4.03 -8.01 14.73
N ALA A 209 3.50 -9.06 14.09
CA ALA A 209 2.63 -10.04 14.74
C ALA A 209 3.37 -10.77 15.88
N LEU A 210 4.64 -11.12 15.65
CA LEU A 210 5.50 -11.72 16.67
C LEU A 210 5.76 -10.76 17.84
N ASN A 211 6.02 -9.48 17.56
CA ASN A 211 6.17 -8.44 18.59
C ASN A 211 4.89 -8.24 19.40
N ALA A 212 3.72 -8.35 18.75
CA ALA A 212 2.41 -8.29 19.41
C ALA A 212 2.22 -9.48 20.36
N ALA A 213 2.50 -10.69 19.90
CA ALA A 213 2.37 -11.93 20.67
C ALA A 213 3.38 -12.03 21.82
N GLN A 214 4.61 -11.55 21.62
CA GLN A 214 5.66 -11.54 22.64
C GLN A 214 5.61 -10.32 23.57
N CYS A 215 4.61 -9.43 23.38
CA CYS A 215 4.46 -8.21 24.17
C CYS A 215 5.72 -7.33 24.24
N ARG A 216 6.52 -7.29 23.16
CA ARG A 216 7.76 -6.51 23.15
C ARG A 216 7.47 -5.04 23.36
N THR A 217 8.34 -4.36 24.10
CA THR A 217 8.28 -2.90 24.22
C THR A 217 8.41 -2.25 22.83
N PRO A 218 7.88 -1.02 22.62
CA PRO A 218 8.02 -0.33 21.34
C PRO A 218 9.49 -0.24 20.89
N TYR A 219 10.41 0.06 21.80
CA TYR A 219 11.84 0.12 21.48
C TYR A 219 12.40 -1.23 21.01
N GLN A 220 12.24 -2.30 21.80
CA GLN A 220 12.75 -3.64 21.45
C GLN A 220 12.11 -4.19 20.16
N GLY A 221 10.80 -3.99 20.01
CA GLY A 221 10.10 -4.45 18.82
C GLY A 221 10.49 -3.64 17.57
N SER A 222 10.82 -2.35 17.70
CA SER A 222 11.35 -1.55 16.59
C SER A 222 12.73 -2.04 16.16
N LEU A 223 13.64 -2.35 17.10
CA LEU A 223 14.92 -2.97 16.77
C LEU A 223 14.73 -4.32 16.06
N HIS A 224 13.77 -5.12 16.52
CA HIS A 224 13.44 -6.40 15.88
C HIS A 224 12.90 -6.24 14.46
N LEU A 225 12.05 -5.24 14.25
CA LEU A 225 11.51 -4.89 12.94
C LEU A 225 12.63 -4.43 12.00
N ILE A 226 13.49 -3.53 12.45
CA ILE A 226 14.63 -3.05 11.66
C ILE A 226 15.55 -4.22 11.26
N ALA A 227 15.91 -5.08 12.21
CA ALA A 227 16.72 -6.26 11.92
C ALA A 227 16.02 -7.22 10.92
N GLY A 228 14.71 -7.46 11.09
CA GLY A 228 13.93 -8.28 10.17
C GLY A 228 13.83 -7.69 8.76
N LEU A 229 13.65 -6.37 8.64
CA LEU A 229 13.64 -5.67 7.36
C LEU A 229 15.00 -5.75 6.67
N ALA A 230 16.10 -5.54 7.41
CA ALA A 230 17.46 -5.66 6.87
C ALA A 230 17.74 -7.07 6.32
N LEU A 231 17.37 -8.10 7.09
CA LEU A 231 17.48 -9.50 6.64
C LEU A 231 16.59 -9.79 5.43
N ALA A 232 15.38 -9.23 5.37
CA ALA A 232 14.49 -9.39 4.22
C ALA A 232 15.05 -8.74 2.94
N VAL A 233 15.72 -7.59 3.05
CA VAL A 233 16.42 -6.95 1.91
C VAL A 233 17.56 -7.84 1.41
N ILE A 234 18.38 -8.39 2.31
CA ILE A 234 19.46 -9.33 1.94
C ILE A 234 18.86 -10.59 1.29
N GLY A 235 17.78 -11.13 1.85
CA GLY A 235 17.06 -12.26 1.29
C GLY A 235 16.51 -11.98 -0.11
N ASN A 236 16.05 -10.75 -0.37
CA ASN A 236 15.60 -10.34 -1.71
C ASN A 236 16.77 -10.23 -2.70
N ALA A 237 17.95 -9.77 -2.28
CA ALA A 237 19.13 -9.78 -3.13
C ALA A 237 19.51 -11.21 -3.54
N VAL A 238 19.50 -12.16 -2.59
CA VAL A 238 19.73 -13.59 -2.88
C VAL A 238 18.66 -14.14 -3.83
N ARG A 239 17.39 -13.80 -3.62
CA ARG A 239 16.29 -14.16 -4.54
C ARG A 239 16.58 -13.68 -5.96
N VAL A 240 16.93 -12.40 -6.14
CA VAL A 240 17.25 -11.84 -7.45
C VAL A 240 18.43 -12.56 -8.08
N SER A 241 19.50 -12.85 -7.31
CA SER A 241 20.64 -13.63 -7.81
C SER A 241 20.23 -15.04 -8.27
N LEU A 242 19.40 -15.74 -7.49
CA LEU A 242 18.90 -17.07 -7.86
C LEU A 242 18.02 -17.03 -9.12
N LEU A 243 17.16 -16.01 -9.25
CA LEU A 243 16.35 -15.82 -10.45
C LEU A 243 17.22 -15.48 -11.67
N ALA A 244 18.26 -14.66 -11.52
CA ALA A 244 19.20 -14.36 -12.60
C ALA A 244 19.93 -15.61 -13.09
N VAL A 245 20.47 -16.41 -12.17
CA VAL A 245 21.10 -17.71 -12.50
C VAL A 245 20.11 -18.64 -13.19
N GLY A 246 18.87 -18.68 -12.70
CA GLY A 246 17.78 -19.45 -13.28
C GLY A 246 17.34 -18.97 -14.67
N ILE A 247 17.49 -17.69 -15.00
CA ILE A 247 17.22 -17.18 -16.36
C ILE A 247 18.32 -17.64 -17.32
N VAL A 248 19.58 -17.61 -16.89
CA VAL A 248 20.72 -18.01 -17.71
C VAL A 248 20.73 -19.51 -17.98
N HIS A 249 20.50 -20.33 -16.96
CA HIS A 249 20.62 -21.80 -17.05
C HIS A 249 19.27 -22.55 -17.10
N GLY A 250 18.16 -21.87 -16.84
CA GLY A 250 16.83 -22.46 -16.87
C GLY A 250 16.45 -23.08 -18.22
N PRO A 251 16.75 -22.43 -19.37
CA PRO A 251 16.49 -23.01 -20.69
C PRO A 251 17.16 -24.37 -20.89
N ASP A 252 18.41 -24.52 -20.45
CA ASP A 252 19.16 -25.79 -20.54
C ASP A 252 18.55 -26.89 -19.66
N LEU A 253 17.89 -26.49 -18.57
CA LEU A 253 17.22 -27.39 -17.62
C LEU A 253 15.73 -27.60 -17.94
N GLY A 254 15.19 -26.93 -18.97
CA GLY A 254 13.76 -26.93 -19.28
C GLY A 254 12.88 -26.28 -18.19
N VAL A 255 13.45 -25.37 -17.39
CA VAL A 255 12.78 -24.72 -16.26
C VAL A 255 12.63 -23.22 -16.51
N ASP A 256 11.40 -22.73 -16.45
CA ASP A 256 11.10 -21.31 -16.44
C ASP A 256 10.97 -20.79 -14.99
N VAL A 257 12.02 -20.13 -14.49
CA VAL A 257 12.04 -19.55 -13.14
C VAL A 257 11.16 -18.31 -12.97
N LEU A 258 10.72 -17.69 -14.07
CA LEU A 258 9.80 -16.55 -14.05
C LEU A 258 8.34 -17.00 -14.02
N ALA A 259 8.06 -18.25 -14.40
CA ALA A 259 6.74 -18.83 -14.27
C ALA A 259 6.36 -19.11 -12.81
N ARG A 260 5.06 -18.99 -12.53
CA ARG A 260 4.48 -19.50 -11.28
C ARG A 260 4.32 -21.03 -11.37
N PRO A 261 4.53 -21.78 -10.29
CA PRO A 261 4.74 -21.30 -8.92
C PRO A 261 6.21 -21.03 -8.56
N LEU A 262 7.17 -21.38 -9.41
CA LEU A 262 8.59 -21.43 -9.06
C LEU A 262 9.13 -20.07 -8.61
N HIS A 263 8.81 -19.01 -9.34
CA HIS A 263 9.18 -17.63 -8.97
C HIS A 263 8.76 -17.27 -7.53
N ASP A 264 7.54 -17.64 -7.15
CA ASP A 264 6.95 -17.31 -5.84
C ASP A 264 7.53 -18.21 -4.73
N VAL A 265 7.82 -19.48 -5.04
CA VAL A 265 8.46 -20.42 -4.11
C VAL A 265 9.89 -19.98 -3.79
N ILE A 266 10.69 -19.60 -4.80
CA ILE A 266 12.04 -19.06 -4.58
C ILE A 266 11.96 -17.84 -3.67
N GLY A 267 11.04 -16.91 -3.96
CA GLY A 267 10.86 -15.71 -3.12
C GLY A 267 10.47 -16.02 -1.68
N LEU A 268 9.51 -16.93 -1.46
CA LEU A 268 9.09 -17.32 -0.11
C LEU A 268 10.21 -18.05 0.64
N ALA A 269 10.94 -18.95 -0.04
CA ALA A 269 12.03 -19.71 0.56
C ALA A 269 13.19 -18.82 1.00
N THR A 270 13.59 -17.85 0.16
CA THR A 270 14.64 -16.88 0.53
C THR A 270 14.18 -15.99 1.68
N THR A 271 12.94 -15.48 1.64
CA THR A 271 12.41 -14.66 2.74
C THR A 271 12.36 -15.44 4.05
N LEU A 272 11.88 -16.69 4.04
CA LEU A 272 11.80 -17.53 5.24
C LEU A 272 13.19 -17.86 5.79
N THR A 273 14.14 -18.24 4.94
CA THR A 273 15.51 -18.57 5.34
C THR A 273 16.18 -17.41 6.06
N PHE A 274 16.08 -16.20 5.50
CA PHE A 274 16.71 -15.02 6.10
C PHE A 274 15.95 -14.47 7.31
N LEU A 275 14.64 -14.71 7.42
CA LEU A 275 13.87 -14.36 8.62
C LEU A 275 13.97 -15.40 9.74
N ALA A 276 14.43 -16.61 9.47
CA ALA A 276 14.50 -17.69 10.47
C ALA A 276 15.17 -17.27 11.80
N PRO A 277 16.29 -16.51 11.82
CA PRO A 277 16.89 -16.05 13.07
C PRO A 277 15.95 -15.17 13.91
N ILE A 278 15.19 -14.30 13.26
CA ILE A 278 14.21 -13.38 13.87
C ILE A 278 13.01 -14.17 14.44
N LEU A 279 12.55 -15.18 13.70
CA LEU A 279 11.43 -16.04 14.11
C LEU A 279 11.80 -16.94 15.29
N CYS A 280 13.04 -17.44 15.31
CA CYS A 280 13.56 -18.29 16.38
C CYS A 280 13.95 -17.50 17.63
N PHE A 281 14.15 -16.18 17.54
CA PHE A 281 14.53 -15.34 18.68
C PHE A 281 13.36 -15.19 19.65
N LYS A 282 13.39 -15.98 20.73
CA LYS A 282 12.45 -15.87 21.85
C LYS A 282 12.97 -14.83 22.84
N SER A 283 12.23 -13.73 23.01
CA SER A 283 12.49 -12.84 24.15
C SER A 283 12.16 -13.58 25.45
N LYS A 284 13.08 -13.50 26.43
CA LYS A 284 12.86 -14.02 27.79
C LYS A 284 11.98 -13.09 28.65
N ASP A 285 11.68 -11.90 28.13
CA ASP A 285 10.92 -10.88 28.86
C ASP A 285 9.43 -11.24 28.88
N ARG A 286 9.02 -12.07 29.83
CA ARG A 286 7.63 -11.99 30.31
C ARG A 286 7.48 -10.63 30.98
N PRO A 287 6.38 -9.88 30.73
CA PRO A 287 6.09 -8.74 31.55
C PRO A 287 6.10 -9.20 33.02
N PRO A 288 6.71 -8.45 33.94
CA PRO A 288 6.65 -8.79 35.35
C PRO A 288 5.17 -8.99 35.69
N SER A 289 4.83 -10.20 36.13
CA SER A 289 3.55 -10.45 36.79
C SER A 289 3.47 -9.41 37.89
N ALA A 290 2.59 -8.42 37.74
CA ALA A 290 2.42 -7.35 38.71
C ALA A 290 1.74 -7.93 39.96
N SER A 291 2.48 -8.74 40.71
CA SER A 291 2.18 -9.08 42.10
C SER A 291 2.68 -7.93 42.97
N SER A 292 2.06 -6.76 42.84
CA SER A 292 2.14 -5.77 43.91
C SER A 292 1.01 -6.08 44.89
N PRO A 293 1.29 -6.21 46.19
CA PRO A 293 0.24 -6.35 47.20
C PRO A 293 -0.64 -5.11 47.13
N SER A 294 -1.93 -5.34 46.87
CA SER A 294 -2.94 -4.29 46.83
C SER A 294 -3.10 -3.69 48.22
N LEU A 295 -2.64 -2.45 48.40
CA LEU A 295 -3.12 -1.62 49.51
C LEU A 295 -4.64 -1.45 49.37
N PRO A 296 -5.41 -1.53 50.48
CA PRO A 296 -6.85 -1.38 50.44
C PRO A 296 -7.21 0.01 49.88
N ALA A 297 -7.98 0.00 48.78
CA ALA A 297 -8.41 1.21 48.12
C ALA A 297 -9.31 2.04 49.05
N ARG A 298 -8.93 3.31 49.28
CA ARG A 298 -9.85 4.31 49.85
C ARG A 298 -11.06 4.45 48.93
N PRO A 299 -12.30 4.48 49.45
CA PRO A 299 -13.49 4.72 48.64
C PRO A 299 -13.41 6.11 48.03
N GLY A 300 -13.02 6.18 46.75
CA GLY A 300 -13.09 7.40 45.96
C GLY A 300 -14.55 7.79 45.81
N THR A 301 -14.88 9.00 46.25
CA THR A 301 -16.18 9.62 46.05
C THR A 301 -16.42 9.82 44.56
N GLU A 302 -17.29 8.99 43.97
CA GLU A 302 -17.79 9.16 42.61
C GLU A 302 -18.62 10.45 42.52
N ARG A 303 -17.96 11.58 42.33
CA ARG A 303 -18.62 12.81 41.88
C ARG A 303 -18.98 12.62 40.41
N SER A 304 -20.22 12.22 40.13
CA SER A 304 -20.76 12.30 38.78
C SER A 304 -20.83 13.76 38.38
N LYS A 305 -20.06 14.14 37.37
CA LYS A 305 -20.18 15.47 36.77
C LYS A 305 -21.24 15.36 35.66
N PRO A 306 -22.39 16.06 35.74
CA PRO A 306 -23.35 16.17 34.62
C PRO A 306 -22.71 16.74 33.33
N ALA A 307 -21.49 17.27 33.42
CA ALA A 307 -20.65 17.62 32.27
C ALA A 307 -20.40 16.44 31.31
N LEU A 308 -20.36 15.18 31.78
CA LEU A 308 -19.97 14.05 30.93
C LEU A 308 -21.02 13.72 29.85
N THR A 309 -22.31 13.82 30.17
CA THR A 309 -23.40 13.62 29.20
C THR A 309 -23.47 14.76 28.19
N ALA A 310 -23.23 16.01 28.61
CA ALA A 310 -23.13 17.14 27.68
C ALA A 310 -21.96 16.96 26.70
N VAL A 311 -20.80 16.52 27.18
CA VAL A 311 -19.63 16.23 26.33
C VAL A 311 -19.94 15.09 25.34
N SER A 312 -20.69 14.05 25.72
CA SER A 312 -21.05 12.99 24.77
C SER A 312 -22.00 13.46 23.66
N PHE A 313 -22.96 14.34 23.96
CA PHE A 313 -23.80 14.95 22.93
C PHE A 313 -22.99 15.84 21.98
N LEU A 314 -22.07 16.66 22.53
CA LEU A 314 -21.13 17.45 21.73
C LEU A 314 -20.24 16.57 20.85
N ALA A 315 -19.82 15.40 21.34
CA ALA A 315 -19.04 14.45 20.55
C ALA A 315 -19.82 13.89 19.36
N ILE A 316 -21.11 13.57 19.54
CA ILE A 316 -21.99 13.13 18.43
C ILE A 316 -22.17 14.26 17.41
N LEU A 317 -22.44 15.48 17.88
CA LEU A 317 -22.58 16.64 17.00
C LEU A 317 -21.30 16.90 16.21
N ALA A 318 -20.15 16.88 16.88
CA ALA A 318 -18.85 17.02 16.23
C ALA A 318 -18.61 15.90 15.21
N ALA A 319 -18.98 14.66 15.51
CA ALA A 319 -18.87 13.54 14.57
C ALA A 319 -19.68 13.80 13.29
N ILE A 320 -20.92 14.27 13.41
CA ILE A 320 -21.79 14.62 12.27
C ILE A 320 -21.20 15.78 11.47
N LEU A 321 -20.70 16.83 12.14
CA LEU A 321 -20.07 17.97 11.48
C LEU A 321 -18.80 17.57 10.72
N ILE A 322 -17.97 16.72 11.33
CA ILE A 322 -16.76 16.19 10.69
C ILE A 322 -17.14 15.40 9.44
N THR A 323 -18.06 14.45 9.51
CA THR A 323 -18.42 13.61 8.34
C THR A 323 -19.14 14.40 7.24
N SER A 324 -19.78 15.52 7.60
CA SER A 324 -20.45 16.42 6.64
C SER A 324 -19.53 17.50 6.08
N ALA A 325 -18.29 17.62 6.54
CA ALA A 325 -17.36 18.65 6.08
C ALA A 325 -16.99 18.45 4.60
N PRO A 326 -16.87 19.54 3.81
CA PRO A 326 -16.53 19.46 2.39
C PRO A 326 -15.12 18.88 2.21
N ARG A 327 -14.95 18.09 1.16
CA ARG A 327 -13.67 17.49 0.78
C ARG A 327 -12.96 18.36 -0.24
N LYS A 328 -11.70 18.69 0.02
CA LYS A 328 -10.84 19.37 -0.96
C LYS A 328 -9.54 18.60 -1.09
N ALA A 329 -9.32 17.99 -2.25
CA ALA A 329 -8.04 17.35 -2.56
C ALA A 329 -6.92 18.39 -2.57
N LEU A 330 -5.82 18.08 -1.89
CA LEU A 330 -4.64 18.97 -1.81
C LEU A 330 -3.66 18.71 -2.95
N ASP A 331 -3.60 17.48 -3.44
CA ASP A 331 -2.66 16.99 -4.44
C ASP A 331 -3.28 16.94 -5.85
N VAL A 332 -3.88 18.06 -6.23
CA VAL A 332 -4.48 18.27 -7.56
C VAL A 332 -3.39 18.64 -8.55
N SER A 333 -3.36 17.96 -9.69
CA SER A 333 -2.45 18.33 -10.78
C SER A 333 -2.87 19.67 -11.38
N ARG A 334 -1.89 20.53 -11.64
CA ARG A 334 -2.11 21.76 -12.42
C ARG A 334 -2.56 21.41 -13.83
N VAL A 335 -3.23 22.34 -14.48
CA VAL A 335 -3.60 22.22 -15.89
C VAL A 335 -2.31 22.24 -16.71
N ILE A 336 -2.07 21.16 -17.46
CA ILE A 336 -0.95 21.06 -18.40
C ILE A 336 -1.53 21.17 -19.80
N GLU A 337 -1.04 22.15 -20.56
CA GLU A 337 -1.36 22.25 -21.97
C GLU A 337 -0.88 21.00 -22.69
N THR A 338 -1.82 20.28 -23.28
CA THR A 338 -1.55 18.97 -23.86
C THR A 338 -1.51 19.12 -25.36
N ALA A 339 -0.38 18.78 -25.97
CA ALA A 339 -0.29 18.66 -27.41
C ALA A 339 -1.42 17.74 -27.93
N PRO A 340 -2.11 18.12 -29.02
CA PRO A 340 -3.13 17.26 -29.60
C PRO A 340 -2.52 15.95 -30.05
N LEU A 341 -3.26 14.85 -29.88
CA LEU A 341 -2.89 13.60 -30.52
C LEU A 341 -2.96 13.78 -32.05
N PRO A 342 -2.03 13.22 -32.81
CA PRO A 342 -1.96 13.40 -34.25
C PRO A 342 -3.25 12.91 -34.93
N THR A 343 -3.75 13.65 -35.93
CA THR A 343 -4.98 13.29 -36.64
C THR A 343 -4.85 12.01 -37.46
N SER A 344 -3.61 11.58 -37.75
CA SER A 344 -3.31 10.30 -38.36
C SER A 344 -1.99 9.73 -37.86
N LEU A 345 -1.92 8.42 -37.66
CA LEU A 345 -0.69 7.68 -37.35
C LEU A 345 -0.55 6.51 -38.30
N ASN A 346 0.64 6.36 -38.90
CA ASN A 346 0.96 5.27 -39.82
C ASN A 346 -0.13 5.07 -40.91
N GLY A 347 -0.56 6.16 -41.54
CA GLY A 347 -1.60 6.16 -42.58
C GLY A 347 -3.03 5.86 -42.10
N LYS A 348 -3.27 5.67 -40.79
CA LYS A 348 -4.61 5.49 -40.21
C LYS A 348 -5.12 6.80 -39.64
N ILE A 349 -6.36 7.15 -39.95
CA ILE A 349 -7.04 8.32 -39.38
C ILE A 349 -7.38 8.02 -37.91
N GLY A 350 -7.08 8.98 -37.04
CA GLY A 350 -7.35 8.90 -35.62
C GLY A 350 -8.78 9.34 -35.30
N HIS A 351 -9.50 8.52 -34.55
CA HIS A 351 -10.81 8.85 -34.01
C HIS A 351 -10.70 9.06 -32.50
N PRO A 352 -11.11 10.23 -31.96
CA PRO A 352 -11.07 10.48 -30.53
C PRO A 352 -11.99 9.48 -29.81
N LEU A 353 -11.48 8.89 -28.73
CA LEU A 353 -12.27 8.03 -27.86
C LEU A 353 -12.70 8.83 -26.63
N ALA A 354 -14.00 8.91 -26.41
CA ALA A 354 -14.55 9.63 -25.25
C ALA A 354 -14.08 8.99 -23.94
N LEU A 355 -13.81 9.84 -22.94
CA LEU A 355 -13.58 9.37 -21.59
C LEU A 355 -14.88 8.83 -21.02
N THR A 356 -14.77 7.72 -20.29
CA THR A 356 -15.88 7.21 -19.49
C THR A 356 -16.26 8.24 -18.40
N ASP A 357 -17.47 8.16 -17.87
CA ASP A 357 -17.91 9.07 -16.80
C ASP A 357 -17.02 8.96 -15.55
N ARG A 358 -16.52 7.75 -15.26
CA ARG A 358 -15.57 7.50 -14.17
C ARG A 358 -14.25 8.24 -14.39
N GLU A 359 -13.71 8.19 -15.61
CA GLU A 359 -12.47 8.88 -15.95
C GLU A 359 -12.66 10.39 -15.95
N ARG A 360 -13.75 10.88 -16.53
CA ARG A 360 -14.07 12.30 -16.55
C ARG A 360 -14.17 12.86 -15.13
N GLY A 361 -14.96 12.23 -14.26
CA GLY A 361 -15.09 12.65 -12.86
C GLY A 361 -13.76 12.57 -12.10
N TYR A 362 -12.89 11.62 -12.44
CA TYR A 362 -11.55 11.53 -11.85
C TYR A 362 -10.66 12.72 -12.23
N PHE A 363 -10.57 13.06 -13.52
CA PHE A 363 -9.76 14.20 -13.99
C PHE A 363 -10.39 15.56 -13.61
N GLU A 364 -11.71 15.66 -13.49
CA GLU A 364 -12.39 16.84 -12.93
C GLU A 364 -12.05 17.05 -11.45
N ALA A 365 -11.99 15.97 -10.67
CA ALA A 365 -11.70 16.05 -9.23
C ALA A 365 -10.22 16.28 -8.92
N TYR A 366 -9.30 15.75 -9.75
CA TYR A 366 -7.88 15.69 -9.45
C TYR A 366 -6.97 16.44 -10.43
N GLY A 367 -7.56 17.10 -11.43
CA GLY A 367 -6.83 17.83 -12.45
C GLY A 367 -6.03 16.91 -13.36
N GLY A 368 -5.03 17.47 -14.04
CA GLY A 368 -4.28 16.75 -15.08
C GLY A 368 -5.14 16.57 -16.34
N THR A 369 -4.58 15.90 -17.34
CA THR A 369 -5.28 15.69 -18.61
C THR A 369 -5.08 14.27 -19.12
N THR A 370 -6.07 13.76 -19.83
CA THR A 370 -5.93 12.54 -20.60
C THR A 370 -6.55 12.70 -21.98
N ARG A 371 -5.96 12.06 -22.98
CA ARG A 371 -6.48 11.97 -24.34
C ARG A 371 -6.39 10.52 -24.81
N LYS A 372 -7.44 10.06 -25.47
CA LYS A 372 -7.52 8.74 -26.08
C LYS A 372 -7.86 8.87 -27.55
N MET A 373 -7.14 8.15 -28.40
CA MET A 373 -7.41 8.11 -29.83
C MET A 373 -7.20 6.71 -30.37
N VAL A 374 -8.11 6.29 -31.25
CA VAL A 374 -8.08 4.98 -31.93
C VAL A 374 -7.66 5.19 -33.38
N TYR A 375 -6.70 4.39 -33.85
CA TYR A 375 -6.14 4.39 -35.19
C TYR A 375 -6.33 3.00 -35.81
N GLY A 376 -7.48 2.77 -36.46
CA GLY A 376 -7.87 1.42 -36.88
C GLY A 376 -8.05 0.48 -35.67
N PRO A 377 -7.37 -0.68 -35.60
CA PRO A 377 -7.46 -1.57 -34.45
C PRO A 377 -6.53 -1.20 -33.29
N MET A 378 -5.74 -0.13 -33.42
CA MET A 378 -4.73 0.28 -32.45
C MET A 378 -5.23 1.52 -31.69
N ALA A 379 -4.73 1.74 -30.47
CA ALA A 379 -5.10 2.92 -29.69
C ALA A 379 -3.89 3.53 -28.98
N VAL A 380 -3.94 4.85 -28.80
CA VAL A 380 -2.99 5.61 -28.00
C VAL A 380 -3.76 6.31 -26.87
N THR A 381 -3.29 6.12 -25.64
CA THR A 381 -3.75 6.89 -24.47
C THR A 381 -2.57 7.68 -23.92
N VAL A 382 -2.77 8.99 -23.76
CA VAL A 382 -1.79 9.88 -23.14
C VAL A 382 -2.39 10.46 -21.87
N VAL A 383 -1.61 10.51 -20.80
CA VAL A 383 -1.94 11.18 -19.53
C VAL A 383 -0.84 12.18 -19.21
N ASN A 384 -1.18 13.44 -18.94
CA ASN A 384 -0.21 14.45 -18.47
C ASN A 384 -0.57 14.91 -17.06
N THR A 385 0.45 15.09 -16.22
CA THR A 385 0.27 15.36 -14.80
C THR A 385 1.45 16.11 -14.18
N THR A 386 1.18 17.01 -13.23
CA THR A 386 2.15 17.52 -12.25
C THR A 386 2.02 16.82 -10.89
N SER A 387 1.16 15.81 -10.80
CA SER A 387 0.94 14.97 -9.61
C SER A 387 1.09 13.47 -9.98
N PRO A 388 2.32 12.99 -10.22
CA PRO A 388 2.57 11.60 -10.65
C PRO A 388 2.10 10.54 -9.67
N LEU A 389 2.20 10.78 -8.36
CA LEU A 389 1.73 9.84 -7.33
C LEU A 389 0.25 9.47 -7.49
N ARG A 390 -0.54 10.38 -8.06
CA ARG A 390 -1.96 10.22 -8.29
C ARG A 390 -2.26 9.62 -9.66
N HIS A 391 -1.69 10.19 -10.71
CA HIS A 391 -2.04 9.88 -12.11
C HIS A 391 -1.18 8.81 -12.78
N LEU A 392 0.05 8.59 -12.32
CA LEU A 392 0.92 7.56 -12.87
C LEU A 392 0.80 6.28 -12.07
N HIS A 393 0.53 5.19 -12.77
CA HIS A 393 0.54 3.83 -12.27
C HIS A 393 0.78 2.88 -13.44
N SER A 394 1.10 1.62 -13.15
CA SER A 394 1.18 0.58 -14.18
C SER A 394 -0.19 0.33 -14.82
N PRO A 395 -0.26 -0.08 -16.11
CA PRO A 395 -1.52 -0.31 -16.81
C PRO A 395 -2.43 -1.34 -16.14
N ASP A 396 -1.86 -2.28 -15.37
CA ASP A 396 -2.63 -3.31 -14.69
C ASP A 396 -3.59 -2.76 -13.64
N GLU A 397 -3.31 -1.61 -13.02
CA GLU A 397 -4.22 -1.02 -12.04
C GLU A 397 -5.54 -0.56 -12.70
N CYS A 398 -5.45 0.21 -13.79
CA CYS A 398 -6.64 0.69 -14.51
C CYS A 398 -7.36 -0.44 -15.24
N LEU A 399 -6.63 -1.25 -16.01
CA LEU A 399 -7.22 -2.29 -16.84
C LEU A 399 -7.91 -3.39 -16.01
N ARG A 400 -7.36 -3.79 -14.86
CA ARG A 400 -8.07 -4.71 -13.95
C ARG A 400 -9.36 -4.10 -13.39
N GLY A 401 -9.36 -2.80 -13.11
CA GLY A 401 -10.56 -2.07 -12.72
C GLY A 401 -11.65 -2.06 -13.80
N LEU A 402 -11.27 -2.25 -15.07
CA LEU A 402 -12.16 -2.42 -16.22
C LEU A 402 -12.52 -3.88 -16.51
N GLY A 403 -12.06 -4.83 -15.68
CA GLY A 403 -12.36 -6.26 -15.82
C GLY A 403 -11.35 -7.06 -16.64
N TYR A 404 -10.22 -6.48 -17.04
CA TYR A 404 -9.18 -7.21 -17.78
C TYR A 404 -8.31 -8.07 -16.86
N SER A 405 -7.90 -9.24 -17.35
CA SER A 405 -6.74 -9.95 -16.82
C SER A 405 -5.48 -9.32 -17.40
N VAL A 406 -4.53 -8.93 -16.53
CA VAL A 406 -3.31 -8.24 -16.97
C VAL A 406 -2.07 -8.93 -16.42
N ARG A 407 -1.15 -9.24 -17.32
CA ARG A 407 0.15 -9.87 -17.03
C ARG A 407 1.28 -9.01 -17.57
N PHE A 408 2.25 -8.69 -16.71
CA PHE A 408 3.50 -8.05 -17.12
C PHE A 408 4.37 -9.05 -17.88
N LEU A 409 4.95 -8.63 -19.01
CA LEU A 409 5.75 -9.49 -19.89
C LEU A 409 7.24 -9.15 -19.86
N GLY A 410 7.61 -7.98 -19.34
CA GLY A 410 8.96 -7.47 -19.35
C GLY A 410 9.05 -6.04 -19.86
N THR A 411 10.28 -5.57 -20.00
CA THR A 411 10.60 -4.21 -20.43
C THR A 411 11.55 -4.28 -21.62
N ARG A 412 11.37 -3.38 -22.59
CA ARG A 412 12.26 -3.15 -23.73
C ARG A 412 12.91 -1.78 -23.57
N PHE A 413 14.21 -1.65 -23.84
CA PHE A 413 14.94 -0.39 -23.67
C PHE A 413 15.07 0.42 -24.96
N GLU A 414 15.14 -0.25 -26.10
CA GLU A 414 15.26 0.38 -27.41
C GLU A 414 13.93 0.37 -28.18
N PRO A 415 13.62 1.39 -29.00
CA PRO A 415 14.33 2.68 -29.10
C PRO A 415 14.04 3.62 -27.92
N VAL A 416 13.07 3.27 -27.06
CA VAL A 416 12.78 3.97 -25.81
C VAL A 416 12.40 2.97 -24.72
N PRO A 417 12.74 3.24 -23.44
CA PRO A 417 12.30 2.44 -22.32
C PRO A 417 10.78 2.26 -22.30
N THR A 418 10.34 1.00 -22.39
CA THR A 418 8.93 0.62 -22.54
C THR A 418 8.62 -0.64 -21.72
N ALA A 419 7.67 -0.54 -20.80
CA ALA A 419 7.13 -1.70 -20.10
C ALA A 419 5.99 -2.33 -20.92
N ILE A 420 5.98 -3.66 -21.01
CA ILE A 420 5.07 -4.43 -21.88
C ILE A 420 4.17 -5.32 -21.04
N TYR A 421 2.87 -5.26 -21.33
CA TYR A 421 1.83 -6.02 -20.68
C TYR A 421 0.97 -6.76 -21.72
N ARG A 422 0.45 -7.93 -21.34
CA ARG A 422 -0.69 -8.57 -22.01
C ARG A 422 -1.94 -8.25 -21.20
N ALA A 423 -2.99 -7.82 -21.88
CA ALA A 423 -4.30 -7.61 -21.30
C ALA A 423 -5.35 -8.43 -22.07
N GLU A 424 -6.13 -9.23 -21.35
CA GLU A 424 -7.19 -10.08 -21.89
C GLU A 424 -8.52 -9.63 -21.29
N ASP A 425 -9.52 -9.38 -22.14
CA ASP A 425 -10.86 -9.02 -21.67
C ASP A 425 -11.71 -10.25 -21.33
N LEU A 426 -12.93 -10.03 -20.83
CA LEU A 426 -13.86 -11.12 -20.47
C LEU A 426 -14.39 -11.90 -21.69
N GLN A 427 -14.19 -11.41 -22.90
CA GLN A 427 -14.60 -12.03 -24.16
C GLN A 427 -13.46 -12.83 -24.80
N GLY A 428 -12.28 -12.84 -24.19
CA GLY A 428 -11.07 -13.49 -24.70
C GLY A 428 -10.31 -12.68 -25.74
N ASN A 429 -10.62 -11.39 -25.92
CA ASN A 429 -9.81 -10.53 -26.78
C ASN A 429 -8.50 -10.17 -26.08
N ASP A 430 -7.39 -10.42 -26.76
CA ASP A 430 -6.05 -10.19 -26.26
C ASP A 430 -5.41 -8.93 -26.86
N TRP A 431 -4.77 -8.17 -25.98
CA TRP A 431 -4.11 -6.90 -26.30
C TRP A 431 -2.69 -6.90 -25.77
N LYS A 432 -1.78 -6.32 -26.56
CA LYS A 432 -0.45 -5.93 -26.12
C LYS A 432 -0.47 -4.45 -25.77
N VAL A 433 -0.07 -4.14 -24.53
CA VAL A 433 -0.05 -2.79 -23.97
C VAL A 433 1.40 -2.41 -23.66
N SER A 434 1.91 -1.41 -24.38
CA SER A 434 3.26 -0.88 -24.26
C SER A 434 3.21 0.51 -23.61
N VAL A 435 3.83 0.71 -22.44
CA VAL A 435 3.80 2.00 -21.70
C VAL A 435 5.19 2.59 -21.48
N SER A 436 5.31 3.90 -21.65
CA SER A 436 6.52 4.70 -21.34
C SER A 436 6.10 5.94 -20.54
N PHE A 437 7.00 6.40 -19.68
CA PHE A 437 6.82 7.62 -18.89
C PHE A 437 7.90 8.62 -19.29
N ARG A 438 7.50 9.84 -19.63
CA ARG A 438 8.39 10.92 -20.04
C ARG A 438 8.25 12.11 -19.09
N ARG A 439 9.36 12.67 -18.65
CA ARG A 439 9.43 13.96 -17.97
C ARG A 439 9.56 15.09 -19.01
N ASP A 440 9.13 16.29 -18.66
CA ASP A 440 9.24 17.49 -19.51
C ASP A 440 10.65 17.76 -20.05
N ASP A 441 11.70 17.42 -19.32
CA ASP A 441 13.09 17.56 -19.78
C ASP A 441 13.57 16.49 -20.78
N GLY A 442 12.68 15.59 -21.20
CA GLY A 442 12.99 14.52 -22.16
C GLY A 442 13.47 13.22 -21.53
N THR A 443 13.64 13.14 -20.21
CA THR A 443 13.95 11.86 -19.54
C THR A 443 12.82 10.86 -19.75
N VAL A 444 13.13 9.64 -20.18
CA VAL A 444 12.14 8.56 -20.39
C VAL A 444 12.49 7.35 -19.54
N THR A 445 11.47 6.76 -18.90
CA THR A 445 11.58 5.50 -18.17
C THR A 445 10.39 4.58 -18.49
N SER A 446 10.61 3.28 -18.40
CA SER A 446 9.55 2.26 -18.43
C SER A 446 8.92 2.01 -17.05
N ASN A 447 9.56 2.48 -15.98
CA ASN A 447 9.24 2.14 -14.61
C ASN A 447 8.53 3.29 -13.90
N VAL A 448 7.29 3.05 -13.48
CA VAL A 448 6.50 4.07 -12.80
C VAL A 448 7.08 4.48 -11.44
N ALA A 449 7.72 3.55 -10.72
CA ALA A 449 8.35 3.86 -9.44
C ALA A 449 9.56 4.77 -9.64
N GLU A 450 10.31 4.60 -10.74
CA GLU A 450 11.39 5.50 -11.12
C GLU A 450 10.85 6.90 -11.47
N ALA A 451 9.77 6.97 -12.26
CA ALA A 451 9.13 8.24 -12.60
C ALA A 451 8.69 9.02 -11.34
N ILE A 452 8.07 8.32 -10.38
CA ILE A 452 7.68 8.91 -9.09
C ILE A 452 8.90 9.34 -8.26
N TRP A 453 9.95 8.51 -8.24
CA TRP A 453 11.19 8.83 -7.51
C TRP A 453 11.90 10.07 -8.07
N GLN A 454 11.99 10.19 -9.39
CA GLN A 454 12.55 11.37 -10.05
C GLN A 454 11.68 12.61 -9.82
N TRP A 455 10.35 12.45 -9.83
CA TRP A 455 9.43 13.54 -9.46
C TRP A 455 9.61 14.00 -8.00
N LEU A 456 9.81 13.09 -7.04
CA LEU A 456 10.08 13.47 -5.65
C LEU A 456 11.35 14.33 -5.50
N GLN A 457 12.33 14.16 -6.40
CA GLN A 457 13.54 14.98 -6.46
C GLN A 457 13.32 16.32 -7.17
N ALA A 458 12.35 16.40 -8.09
CA ALA A 458 11.97 17.61 -8.82
C ALA A 458 10.43 17.77 -8.85
N PRO A 459 9.79 18.18 -7.73
CA PRO A 459 8.32 18.15 -7.59
C PRO A 459 7.55 19.04 -8.55
N GLU A 460 8.21 20.08 -9.08
CA GLU A 460 7.61 20.99 -10.07
C GLU A 460 7.56 20.40 -11.49
N SER A 461 8.25 19.27 -11.73
CA SER A 461 8.27 18.63 -13.04
C SER A 461 6.92 18.09 -13.46
N SER A 462 6.64 18.17 -14.76
CA SER A 462 5.49 17.54 -15.39
C SER A 462 5.89 16.22 -16.03
N TRP A 463 4.93 15.29 -16.02
CA TRP A 463 5.11 13.94 -16.50
C TRP A 463 4.00 13.54 -17.45
N GLN A 464 4.38 12.72 -18.42
CA GLN A 464 3.51 12.14 -19.41
C GLN A 464 3.60 10.62 -19.34
N SER A 465 2.45 9.93 -19.28
CA SER A 465 2.36 8.51 -19.59
C SER A 465 1.85 8.34 -21.01
N VAL A 466 2.54 7.52 -21.81
CA VAL A 466 2.13 7.16 -23.16
C VAL A 466 1.91 5.67 -23.23
N MET A 467 0.64 5.28 -23.41
CA MET A 467 0.21 3.90 -23.54
C MET A 467 -0.18 3.62 -25.00
N ARG A 468 0.48 2.64 -25.60
CA ARG A 468 0.21 2.13 -26.96
C ARG A 468 -0.44 0.77 -26.83
N ILE A 469 -1.62 0.62 -27.41
CA ILE A 469 -2.45 -0.58 -27.30
C ILE A 469 -2.63 -1.16 -28.70
N THR A 470 -2.26 -2.42 -28.88
CA THR A 470 -2.41 -3.14 -30.15
C THR A 470 -3.03 -4.51 -29.93
N PRO A 471 -3.78 -5.07 -30.90
CA PRO A 471 -4.23 -6.45 -30.82
C PRO A 471 -3.03 -7.40 -30.71
N TRP A 472 -3.19 -8.46 -29.93
CA TRP A 472 -2.12 -9.44 -29.74
C TRP A 472 -1.69 -10.11 -31.05
N HIS A 473 -2.66 -10.38 -31.92
CA HIS A 473 -2.44 -11.02 -33.23
C HIS A 473 -2.08 -10.04 -34.35
N LEU A 474 -1.88 -8.75 -34.05
CA LEU A 474 -1.38 -7.81 -35.05
C LEU A 474 0.02 -8.24 -35.52
N ALA A 475 0.28 -8.15 -36.83
CA ALA A 475 1.59 -8.44 -37.38
C ALA A 475 2.67 -7.57 -36.72
N ASP A 476 3.84 -8.15 -36.45
CA ASP A 476 4.93 -7.46 -35.76
C ASP A 476 5.38 -6.20 -36.51
N THR A 477 5.44 -6.26 -37.85
CA THR A 477 5.76 -5.12 -38.71
C THR A 477 4.78 -3.95 -38.55
N ASP A 478 3.48 -4.22 -38.54
CA ASP A 478 2.45 -3.20 -38.36
C ASP A 478 2.52 -2.57 -36.96
N ARG A 479 2.81 -3.41 -35.95
CA ARG A 479 3.00 -2.97 -34.57
C ARG A 479 4.23 -2.08 -34.44
N GLU A 480 5.36 -2.48 -35.01
CA GLU A 480 6.60 -1.70 -34.99
C GLU A 480 6.44 -0.36 -35.70
N HIS A 481 5.80 -0.32 -36.87
CA HIS A 481 5.49 0.92 -37.56
C HIS A 481 4.56 1.84 -36.76
N PHE A 482 3.53 1.28 -36.12
CA PHE A 482 2.64 2.04 -35.25
C PHE A 482 3.36 2.59 -34.02
N GLU A 483 4.19 1.77 -33.36
CA GLU A 483 5.00 2.19 -32.23
C GLU A 483 5.95 3.32 -32.66
N ALA A 484 6.75 3.12 -33.71
CA ALA A 484 7.68 4.12 -34.23
C ALA A 484 6.99 5.44 -34.59
N ALA A 485 5.85 5.38 -35.30
CA ALA A 485 5.06 6.57 -35.63
C ALA A 485 4.54 7.30 -34.38
N THR A 486 4.13 6.55 -33.35
CA THR A 486 3.67 7.13 -32.08
C THR A 486 4.83 7.78 -31.32
N LEU A 487 6.00 7.14 -31.28
CA LEU A 487 7.19 7.67 -30.62
C LEU A 487 7.65 8.98 -31.28
N ALA A 488 7.68 9.01 -32.61
CA ALA A 488 8.04 10.20 -33.38
C ALA A 488 7.01 11.33 -33.20
N ALA A 489 5.71 11.03 -33.23
CA ALA A 489 4.67 12.05 -33.11
C ALA A 489 4.56 12.67 -31.70
N LEU A 490 5.09 12.00 -30.68
CA LEU A 490 5.06 12.45 -29.29
C LEU A 490 6.44 12.84 -28.75
N ASP A 491 7.45 12.96 -29.64
CA ASP A 491 8.83 13.30 -29.31
C ASP A 491 9.39 12.48 -28.13
N LEU A 492 9.13 11.17 -28.14
CA LEU A 492 9.56 10.26 -27.07
C LEU A 492 10.98 9.73 -27.26
N THR A 493 11.49 9.75 -28.49
CA THR A 493 12.88 9.38 -28.76
C THR A 493 13.81 10.43 -28.16
N PRO A 494 14.76 10.04 -27.29
CA PRO A 494 15.78 10.97 -26.82
C PRO A 494 16.52 11.55 -28.05
N PRO A 495 16.98 12.81 -28.00
CA PRO A 495 17.78 13.37 -29.08
C PRO A 495 18.97 12.44 -29.35
N SER A 496 19.16 12.07 -30.62
CA SER A 496 20.33 11.32 -31.05
C SER A 496 21.57 12.12 -30.69
N ASN A 497 22.39 11.61 -29.76
CA ASN A 497 23.72 12.16 -29.48
C ASN A 497 24.65 11.96 -30.67
#